data_AF-A0A6F9BNB3-F1
#
_entry.id   AF-A0A6F9BNB3-F1
#
_cell.length_a   1.000
_cell.length_b   1.000
_cell.length_c   1.000
_cell.angle_alpha   90.00
_cell.angle_beta   90.00
_cell.angle_gamma   90.00
#
_symmetry.space_group_name_H-M   'P 1'
#
loop_
_entity.id
_entity.type
_entity.pdbx_description
1 polymer ?
#
loop_
_entity_poly.entity_id
_entity_poly.type
_entity_poly.pdbx_seq_one_letter_code
_entity_poly.pdbx_strand_id
1 'polypeptide(L)'
;MNEHLHFTINYDLSQISFLDVMVIKDKTSLSTDLYRKPTDRNNLLRGDSFLPLPLIKSLPTSQFSRIRRICSSDASYQKQTTDLTQRFKERGTKTIGFTYKCNSFTHTRTGKIFMIKGLITCMSTNGKLTQICEHRSNIWAGETKNLVAVHFVQTGHPISSLRYIGIEMVKMSRREGDIERKLLQRESFWIHRLNTLSPLGHNEEFDLKPFL
;
A
#
# COMPACT_ATOMS: atom_id res chain seq x y z
N MET A 1 -27.34 -28.22 -33.19
CA MET A 1 -26.80 -27.53 -32.00
C MET A 1 -26.07 -28.56 -31.16
N ASN A 2 -24.93 -28.21 -30.54
CA ASN A 2 -24.10 -29.16 -29.78
C ASN A 2 -24.75 -29.43 -28.41
N GLU A 3 -25.11 -30.70 -28.12
CA GLU A 3 -25.78 -31.11 -26.88
C GLU A 3 -24.93 -30.97 -25.61
N HIS A 4 -23.62 -30.72 -25.76
CA HIS A 4 -22.70 -30.59 -24.63
C HIS A 4 -22.39 -29.13 -24.26
N LEU A 5 -22.98 -28.14 -24.94
CA LEU A 5 -22.73 -26.73 -24.66
C LEU A 5 -23.92 -26.10 -23.94
N HIS A 6 -23.85 -26.08 -22.60
CA HIS A 6 -24.83 -25.40 -21.76
C HIS A 6 -24.43 -23.95 -21.52
N PHE A 7 -25.29 -23.02 -21.94
CA PHE A 7 -25.15 -21.61 -21.59
C PHE A 7 -25.91 -21.34 -20.29
N THR A 8 -25.25 -20.67 -19.35
CA THR A 8 -25.88 -20.20 -18.12
C THR A 8 -25.96 -18.68 -18.17
N ILE A 9 -27.18 -18.14 -18.11
CA ILE A 9 -27.44 -16.71 -17.97
C ILE A 9 -27.69 -16.46 -16.48
N ASN A 10 -26.88 -15.60 -15.88
CA ASN A 10 -27.11 -15.07 -14.54
C ASN A 10 -27.45 -13.59 -14.67
N TYR A 11 -28.58 -13.15 -14.10
CA TYR A 11 -28.98 -11.75 -14.08
C TYR A 11 -29.39 -11.36 -12.66
N ASP A 12 -29.03 -10.15 -12.26
CA ASP A 12 -29.39 -9.53 -11.00
C ASP A 12 -29.48 -8.02 -11.25
N LEU A 13 -30.52 -7.38 -10.69
CA LEU A 13 -30.82 -5.95 -10.91
C LEU A 13 -29.93 -5.01 -10.07
N SER A 14 -29.28 -5.55 -9.05
CA SER A 14 -28.51 -4.83 -8.05
C SER A 14 -27.01 -5.06 -8.16
N GLN A 15 -26.57 -6.16 -8.77
CA GLN A 15 -25.17 -6.50 -8.88
C GLN A 15 -24.87 -7.38 -10.10
N ILE A 16 -23.66 -7.32 -10.60
CA ILE A 16 -23.18 -8.23 -11.64
C ILE A 16 -21.71 -8.53 -11.44
N SER A 17 -21.34 -9.80 -11.58
CA SER A 17 -19.93 -10.20 -11.55
C SER A 17 -19.35 -10.24 -12.96
N PHE A 18 -18.14 -9.69 -13.11
CA PHE A 18 -17.34 -9.83 -14.32
C PHE A 18 -15.88 -10.07 -13.94
N LEU A 19 -15.33 -11.19 -14.40
CA LEU A 19 -14.01 -11.69 -13.99
C LEU A 19 -13.92 -11.76 -12.45
N ASP A 20 -13.08 -10.93 -11.87
CA ASP A 20 -12.78 -10.81 -10.44
C ASP A 20 -13.38 -9.55 -9.81
N VAL A 21 -14.31 -8.88 -10.49
CA VAL A 21 -14.97 -7.67 -10.02
C VAL A 21 -16.47 -7.96 -9.85
N MET A 22 -17.00 -7.60 -8.69
CA MET A 22 -18.43 -7.44 -8.45
C MET A 22 -18.75 -5.96 -8.64
N VAL A 23 -19.60 -5.65 -9.61
CA VAL A 23 -20.17 -4.32 -9.78
C VAL A 23 -21.48 -4.30 -9.02
N ILE A 24 -21.65 -3.34 -8.13
CA ILE A 24 -22.82 -3.17 -7.26
C ILE A 24 -23.45 -1.82 -7.63
N LYS A 25 -24.75 -1.84 -7.87
CA LYS A 25 -25.55 -0.67 -8.20
C LYS A 25 -26.13 -0.08 -6.91
N ASP A 26 -25.65 1.10 -6.56
CA ASP A 26 -26.26 1.94 -5.53
C ASP A 26 -27.33 2.85 -6.16
N LYS A 27 -28.06 3.61 -5.33
CA LYS A 27 -29.14 4.50 -5.78
C LYS A 27 -28.69 5.52 -6.83
N THR A 28 -27.45 6.00 -6.73
CA THR A 28 -26.90 7.09 -7.56
C THR A 28 -25.52 6.81 -8.14
N SER A 29 -24.90 5.67 -7.79
CA SER A 29 -23.53 5.35 -8.17
C SER A 29 -23.34 3.86 -8.41
N LEU A 30 -22.24 3.51 -9.08
CA LEU A 30 -21.73 2.15 -9.12
C LEU A 30 -20.57 2.04 -8.13
N SER A 31 -20.59 1.01 -7.31
CA SER A 31 -19.47 0.60 -6.47
C SER A 31 -18.93 -0.75 -6.95
N THR A 32 -17.67 -1.02 -6.63
CA THR A 32 -16.99 -2.24 -7.06
C THR A 32 -16.32 -2.92 -5.87
N ASP A 33 -16.34 -4.25 -5.86
CA ASP A 33 -15.70 -5.11 -4.87
C ASP A 33 -15.03 -6.31 -5.55
N LEU A 34 -14.09 -6.96 -4.86
CA LEU A 34 -13.43 -8.17 -5.33
C LEU A 34 -14.44 -9.33 -5.34
N TYR A 35 -14.63 -9.92 -6.51
CA TYR A 35 -15.41 -11.15 -6.69
C TYR A 35 -14.49 -12.35 -6.87
N ARG A 36 -14.87 -13.47 -6.26
CA ARG A 36 -14.26 -14.78 -6.52
C ARG A 36 -15.36 -15.75 -6.88
N LYS A 37 -15.19 -16.46 -7.99
CA LYS A 37 -16.15 -17.49 -8.38
C LYS A 37 -16.16 -18.59 -7.32
N PRO A 38 -17.33 -19.11 -6.92
CA PRO A 38 -17.42 -20.20 -5.94
C PRO A 38 -16.63 -21.45 -6.34
N THR A 39 -16.46 -21.68 -7.65
CA THR A 39 -15.73 -22.82 -8.22
C THR A 39 -14.22 -22.58 -8.34
N ASP A 40 -13.75 -21.35 -8.13
CA ASP A 40 -12.34 -21.02 -8.23
C ASP A 40 -11.61 -21.45 -6.95
N ARG A 41 -10.84 -22.53 -7.06
CA ARG A 41 -9.97 -23.01 -5.96
C ARG A 41 -8.90 -21.98 -5.59
N ASN A 42 -8.60 -21.04 -6.50
CA ASN A 42 -7.75 -19.86 -6.34
C ASN A 42 -6.58 -20.08 -5.38
N ASN A 43 -5.82 -21.16 -5.60
CA ASN A 43 -4.76 -21.56 -4.69
C ASN A 43 -3.63 -20.52 -4.78
N LEU A 44 -3.51 -19.67 -3.76
CA LEU A 44 -2.32 -18.85 -3.59
C LEU A 44 -1.11 -19.79 -3.53
N LEU A 45 -0.05 -19.43 -4.26
CA LEU A 45 1.20 -20.18 -4.28
C LEU A 45 1.76 -20.28 -2.86
N ARG A 46 2.23 -21.46 -2.46
CA ARG A 46 2.84 -21.65 -1.15
C ARG A 46 4.21 -20.99 -1.09
N GLY A 47 4.56 -20.45 0.07
CA GLY A 47 5.86 -19.83 0.32
C GLY A 47 7.03 -20.82 0.28
N ASP A 48 6.74 -22.11 0.48
CA ASP A 48 7.68 -23.24 0.42
C ASP A 48 7.78 -23.86 -0.98
N SER A 49 7.07 -23.31 -1.97
CA SER A 49 7.18 -23.79 -3.34
C SER A 49 8.58 -23.52 -3.88
N PHE A 50 9.14 -24.44 -4.66
CA PHE A 50 10.45 -24.30 -5.32
C PHE A 50 10.46 -23.25 -6.45
N LEU A 51 9.62 -22.23 -6.34
CA LEU A 51 9.52 -21.12 -7.28
C LEU A 51 10.58 -20.06 -6.97
N PRO A 52 11.01 -19.28 -7.98
CA PRO A 52 11.97 -18.21 -7.77
C PRO A 52 11.53 -17.23 -6.68
N LEU A 53 12.42 -16.91 -5.75
CA LEU A 53 12.17 -15.95 -4.66
C LEU A 53 11.60 -14.60 -5.13
N PRO A 54 12.02 -14.02 -6.28
CA PRO A 54 11.41 -12.79 -6.78
C PRO A 54 9.91 -12.93 -7.07
N LEU A 55 9.49 -14.07 -7.63
CA LEU A 55 8.08 -14.35 -7.91
C LEU A 55 7.29 -14.45 -6.60
N ILE A 56 7.77 -15.27 -5.65
CA ILE A 56 7.12 -15.45 -4.34
C ILE A 56 6.96 -14.11 -3.60
N LYS A 57 7.97 -13.24 -3.67
CA LYS A 57 7.93 -11.90 -3.04
C LYS A 57 7.01 -10.91 -3.76
N SER A 58 6.87 -11.00 -5.09
CA SER A 58 6.04 -10.09 -5.87
C SER A 58 4.53 -10.39 -5.80
N LEU A 59 4.17 -11.65 -5.50
CA LEU A 59 2.78 -12.11 -5.48
C LEU A 59 1.91 -11.36 -4.47
N PRO A 60 2.28 -11.24 -3.17
CA PRO A 60 1.52 -10.42 -2.23
C PRO A 60 1.28 -9.02 -2.77
N THR A 61 2.35 -8.33 -3.19
CA THR A 61 2.28 -6.96 -3.69
C THR A 61 1.30 -6.80 -4.85
N SER A 62 1.34 -7.71 -5.82
CA SER A 62 0.44 -7.67 -6.98
C SER A 62 -1.02 -7.90 -6.60
N GLN A 63 -1.29 -8.85 -5.70
CA GLN A 63 -2.64 -9.17 -5.24
C GLN A 63 -3.25 -8.05 -4.39
N PHE A 64 -2.49 -7.48 -3.44
CA PHE A 64 -2.96 -6.32 -2.66
C PHE A 64 -3.23 -5.10 -3.55
N SER A 65 -2.34 -4.83 -4.52
CA SER A 65 -2.54 -3.75 -5.49
C SER A 65 -3.80 -3.97 -6.35
N ARG A 66 -4.11 -5.22 -6.68
CA ARG A 66 -5.32 -5.60 -7.39
C ARG A 66 -6.57 -5.31 -6.57
N ILE A 67 -6.64 -5.77 -5.32
CA ILE A 67 -7.76 -5.48 -4.41
C ILE A 67 -8.00 -3.97 -4.32
N ARG A 68 -6.93 -3.17 -4.20
CA ARG A 68 -7.08 -1.72 -4.11
C ARG A 68 -7.60 -1.06 -5.38
N ARG A 69 -7.31 -1.62 -6.56
CA ARG A 69 -7.87 -1.11 -7.83
C ARG A 69 -9.35 -1.42 -7.96
N ILE A 70 -9.80 -2.50 -7.34
CA ILE A 70 -11.16 -3.01 -7.48
C ILE A 70 -12.08 -2.43 -6.41
N CYS A 71 -11.69 -2.40 -5.14
CA CYS A 71 -12.56 -1.92 -4.07
C CYS A 71 -12.81 -0.41 -4.16
N SER A 72 -14.07 0.00 -4.25
CA SER A 72 -14.44 1.42 -4.22
C SER A 72 -14.38 2.04 -2.82
N SER A 73 -14.68 1.26 -1.77
CA SER A 73 -14.71 1.75 -0.39
C SER A 73 -13.52 1.27 0.43
N ASP A 74 -13.07 2.09 1.36
CA ASP A 74 -11.98 1.71 2.27
C ASP A 74 -12.40 0.55 3.19
N ALA A 75 -13.68 0.47 3.57
CA ALA A 75 -14.21 -0.64 4.38
C ALA A 75 -14.12 -1.98 3.63
N SER A 76 -14.53 -2.02 2.35
CA SER A 76 -14.40 -3.20 1.50
C SER A 76 -12.93 -3.57 1.29
N TYR A 77 -12.07 -2.57 1.04
CA TYR A 77 -10.63 -2.79 0.94
C TYR A 77 -10.03 -3.42 2.20
N GLN A 78 -10.35 -2.91 3.40
CA GLN A 78 -9.87 -3.50 4.67
C GLN A 78 -10.33 -4.94 4.84
N LYS A 79 -11.62 -5.22 4.54
CA LYS A 79 -12.16 -6.58 4.60
C LYS A 79 -11.42 -7.54 3.67
N GLN A 80 -11.27 -7.16 2.40
CA GLN A 80 -10.65 -8.02 1.38
C GLN A 80 -9.15 -8.24 1.61
N THR A 81 -8.45 -7.20 2.09
CA THR A 81 -7.02 -7.31 2.43
C THR A 81 -6.79 -8.16 3.68
N THR A 82 -7.70 -8.10 4.66
CA THR A 82 -7.66 -8.98 5.84
C THR A 82 -7.83 -10.44 5.45
N ASP A 83 -8.80 -10.75 4.60
CA ASP A 83 -8.98 -12.11 4.06
C ASP A 83 -7.74 -12.59 3.28
N LEU A 84 -7.23 -11.76 2.36
CA LEU A 84 -6.05 -12.11 1.56
C LEU A 84 -4.81 -12.34 2.45
N THR A 85 -4.65 -11.55 3.49
CA THR A 85 -3.57 -11.69 4.48
C THR A 85 -3.65 -13.04 5.18
N GLN A 86 -4.84 -13.41 5.64
CA GLN A 86 -5.07 -14.67 6.33
C GLN A 86 -4.72 -15.87 5.42
N ARG A 87 -5.17 -15.81 4.16
CA ARG A 87 -4.86 -16.85 3.16
C ARG A 87 -3.36 -16.96 2.84
N PHE A 88 -2.64 -15.85 2.80
CA PHE A 88 -1.18 -15.86 2.62
C PHE A 88 -0.45 -16.47 3.83
N LYS A 89 -0.93 -16.21 5.05
CA LYS A 89 -0.39 -16.82 6.28
C LYS A 89 -0.58 -18.34 6.28
N GLU A 90 -1.77 -18.81 5.94
CA GLU A 90 -2.08 -20.25 5.82
C GLU A 90 -1.20 -20.98 4.79
N ARG A 91 -0.65 -20.24 3.82
CA ARG A 91 0.23 -20.76 2.76
C ARG A 91 1.72 -20.61 3.08
N GLY A 92 2.07 -20.19 4.29
CA GLY A 92 3.46 -20.07 4.75
C GLY A 92 4.23 -18.90 4.15
N THR A 93 3.54 -17.93 3.52
CA THR A 93 4.20 -16.72 3.03
C THR A 93 4.36 -15.72 4.17
N LYS A 94 5.59 -15.25 4.41
CA LYS A 94 5.86 -14.17 5.37
C LYS A 94 5.20 -12.89 4.86
N THR A 95 4.16 -12.43 5.55
CA THR A 95 3.36 -11.28 5.11
C THR A 95 4.21 -10.00 5.19
N ILE A 96 4.33 -9.30 4.07
CA ILE A 96 5.02 -8.00 4.00
C ILE A 96 4.03 -6.93 4.48
N GLY A 97 4.46 -6.07 5.40
CA GLY A 97 3.59 -5.02 5.96
C GLY A 97 3.09 -4.05 4.88
N PHE A 98 1.80 -3.77 4.97
CA PHE A 98 1.01 -3.16 3.90
C PHE A 98 1.35 -1.70 3.67
N THR A 99 1.39 -1.31 2.40
CA THR A 99 1.31 0.10 2.00
C THR A 99 -0.16 0.48 1.91
N TYR A 100 -0.58 1.50 2.63
CA TYR A 100 -1.93 2.04 2.48
C TYR A 100 -1.92 2.99 1.29
N LYS A 101 -2.65 2.64 0.22
CA LYS A 101 -3.10 3.64 -0.75
C LYS A 101 -4.31 4.31 -0.12
N CYS A 102 -4.27 5.61 0.14
CA CYS A 102 -5.47 6.39 0.37
C CYS A 102 -5.40 7.67 -0.47
N ASN A 103 -6.56 8.24 -0.78
CA ASN A 103 -6.66 9.46 -1.57
C ASN A 103 -6.53 10.71 -0.67
N SER A 104 -6.54 10.51 0.65
CA SER A 104 -6.29 11.53 1.65
C SER A 104 -5.89 10.90 2.99
N PHE A 105 -5.16 11.63 3.82
CA PHE A 105 -4.90 11.23 5.20
C PHE A 105 -5.24 12.36 6.16
N THR A 106 -5.72 11.99 7.35
CA THR A 106 -5.97 12.93 8.44
C THR A 106 -4.72 13.04 9.29
N HIS A 107 -4.23 14.25 9.48
CA HIS A 107 -3.12 14.53 10.36
C HIS A 107 -3.51 14.22 11.81
N THR A 108 -2.81 13.26 12.42
CA THR A 108 -3.15 12.71 13.74
C THR A 108 -3.24 13.77 14.83
N ARG A 109 -2.39 14.80 14.77
CA ARG A 109 -2.38 15.90 15.76
C ARG A 109 -3.32 17.07 15.47
N THR A 110 -3.46 17.50 14.22
CA THR A 110 -4.20 18.73 13.87
C THR A 110 -5.61 18.44 13.34
N GLY A 111 -5.94 17.17 13.08
CA GLY A 111 -7.19 16.77 12.43
C GLY A 111 -7.31 17.21 10.96
N LYS A 112 -6.31 17.91 10.41
CA LYS A 112 -6.35 18.42 9.05
C LYS A 112 -6.25 17.30 8.03
N ILE A 113 -7.14 17.30 7.05
CA ILE A 113 -7.15 16.33 5.95
C ILE A 113 -6.22 16.81 4.83
N PHE A 114 -5.29 15.95 4.42
CA PHE A 114 -4.37 16.18 3.31
C PHE A 114 -4.71 15.27 2.15
N MET A 115 -5.02 15.85 0.99
CA MET A 115 -5.32 15.10 -0.23
C MET A 115 -4.03 14.61 -0.90
N ILE A 116 -3.98 13.34 -1.26
CA ILE A 116 -2.85 12.73 -1.98
C ILE A 116 -3.17 12.77 -3.47
N LYS A 117 -2.36 13.51 -4.22
CA LYS A 117 -2.52 13.64 -5.67
C LYS A 117 -1.86 12.45 -6.37
N GLY A 118 -2.67 11.45 -6.71
CA GLY A 118 -2.28 10.34 -7.58
C GLY A 118 -2.10 9.00 -6.85
N LEU A 119 -2.00 7.94 -7.65
CA LEU A 119 -1.74 6.59 -7.16
C LEU A 119 -0.23 6.43 -6.90
N ILE A 120 0.18 6.53 -5.63
CA ILE A 120 1.56 6.23 -5.22
C ILE A 120 1.57 4.79 -4.70
N THR A 121 1.96 3.86 -5.57
CA THR A 121 2.24 2.47 -5.16
C THR A 121 3.74 2.29 -4.94
N CYS A 122 4.07 1.22 -4.22
CA CYS A 122 5.41 0.65 -4.15
C CYS A 122 6.07 0.51 -5.55
N MET A 123 5.30 0.22 -6.61
CA MET A 123 5.85 0.07 -7.96
C MET A 123 6.17 1.39 -8.68
N SER A 124 5.73 2.53 -8.16
CA SER A 124 5.98 3.85 -8.75
C SER A 124 7.22 4.56 -8.18
N THR A 125 7.89 3.95 -7.20
CA THR A 125 9.05 4.47 -6.50
C THR A 125 10.26 3.56 -6.75
N ASN A 126 10.87 3.63 -7.93
CA ASN A 126 12.10 2.87 -8.29
C ASN A 126 13.36 3.26 -7.47
N GLY A 127 13.22 3.64 -6.19
CA GLY A 127 14.34 4.00 -5.31
C GLY A 127 13.98 4.38 -3.87
N LYS A 128 12.71 4.65 -3.52
CA LYS A 128 12.30 5.01 -2.13
C LYS A 128 11.64 3.88 -1.33
N LEU A 129 11.40 2.72 -1.94
CA LEU A 129 11.04 1.49 -1.21
C LEU A 129 12.20 0.93 -0.38
N THR A 130 13.44 1.15 -0.82
CA THR A 130 14.65 0.72 -0.10
C THR A 130 14.66 1.33 1.29
N GLN A 131 14.36 2.63 1.43
CA GLN A 131 14.33 3.31 2.72
C GLN A 131 13.25 2.76 3.67
N ILE A 132 12.04 2.46 3.18
CA ILE A 132 10.99 1.85 4.02
C ILE A 132 11.35 0.41 4.40
N CYS A 133 11.91 -0.36 3.47
CA CYS A 133 12.40 -1.71 3.74
C CYS A 133 13.58 -1.69 4.74
N GLU A 134 14.45 -0.70 4.64
CA GLU A 134 15.57 -0.46 5.55
C GLU A 134 15.07 -0.11 6.94
N HIS A 135 14.13 0.84 7.09
CA HIS A 135 13.49 1.12 8.38
C HIS A 135 12.86 -0.14 8.99
N ARG A 136 12.17 -0.96 8.19
CA ARG A 136 11.60 -2.23 8.66
C ARG A 136 12.68 -3.21 9.13
N SER A 137 13.79 -3.30 8.41
CA SER A 137 14.93 -4.13 8.78
C SER A 137 15.56 -3.65 10.09
N ASN A 138 15.74 -2.34 10.23
CA ASN A 138 16.30 -1.70 11.42
C ASN A 138 15.40 -1.89 12.65
N ILE A 139 14.07 -1.79 12.49
CA ILE A 139 13.10 -2.12 13.56
C ILE A 139 13.23 -3.60 13.96
N TRP A 140 13.33 -4.50 12.99
CA TRP A 140 13.49 -5.93 13.27
C TRP A 140 14.81 -6.24 13.98
N ALA A 141 15.88 -5.55 13.60
CA ALA A 141 17.22 -5.70 14.17
C ALA A 141 17.36 -5.02 15.55
N GLY A 142 16.39 -4.21 15.98
CA GLY A 142 16.48 -3.44 17.22
C GLY A 142 17.55 -2.34 17.17
N GLU A 143 17.78 -1.76 15.99
CA GLU A 143 18.82 -0.76 15.75
C GLU A 143 18.59 0.52 16.59
N THR A 144 19.68 1.11 17.08
CA THR A 144 19.63 2.23 18.03
C THR A 144 19.95 3.60 17.42
N LYS A 145 20.29 3.65 16.13
CA LYS A 145 20.61 4.91 15.43
C LYS A 145 19.44 5.48 14.66
N ASN A 146 18.58 4.63 14.10
CA ASN A 146 17.44 5.08 13.32
C ASN A 146 16.30 5.49 14.24
N LEU A 147 15.87 6.74 14.21
CA LEU A 147 14.86 7.28 15.13
C LEU A 147 13.53 6.52 15.10
N VAL A 148 13.15 6.00 13.92
CA VAL A 148 11.95 5.17 13.80
C VAL A 148 12.17 3.83 14.50
N ALA A 149 13.33 3.19 14.33
CA ALA A 149 13.65 1.94 15.02
C ALA A 149 13.77 2.11 16.54
N VAL A 150 14.49 3.16 17.00
CA VAL A 150 14.62 3.51 18.41
C VAL A 150 13.26 3.71 19.05
N HIS A 151 12.36 4.45 18.41
CA HIS A 151 11.00 4.67 18.91
C HIS A 151 10.25 3.33 19.08
N PHE A 152 10.25 2.46 18.06
CA PHE A 152 9.57 1.17 18.13
C PHE A 152 10.12 0.28 19.24
N VAL A 153 11.44 0.28 19.45
CA VAL A 153 12.09 -0.49 20.52
C VAL A 153 11.75 0.09 21.89
N GLN A 154 11.84 1.40 22.07
CA GLN A 154 11.59 2.08 23.35
C GLN A 154 10.13 2.03 23.79
N THR A 155 9.18 2.19 22.86
CA THR A 155 7.74 2.15 23.16
C THR A 155 7.15 0.74 23.08
N GLY A 156 7.93 -0.26 22.66
CA GLY A 156 7.49 -1.65 22.53
C GLY A 156 6.39 -1.85 21.48
N HIS A 157 6.35 -1.00 20.43
CA HIS A 157 5.35 -1.14 19.38
C HIS A 157 5.63 -2.38 18.51
N PRO A 158 4.61 -3.20 18.21
CA PRO A 158 4.81 -4.32 17.29
C PRO A 158 5.04 -3.80 15.87
N ILE A 159 5.92 -4.44 15.10
CA ILE A 159 6.18 -4.05 13.69
C ILE A 159 4.91 -4.06 12.83
N SER A 160 3.89 -4.83 13.22
CA SER A 160 2.57 -4.85 12.57
C SER A 160 1.81 -3.52 12.68
N SER A 161 2.17 -2.67 13.66
CA SER A 161 1.61 -1.33 13.81
C SER A 161 2.22 -0.29 12.85
N LEU A 162 3.33 -0.63 12.17
CA LEU A 162 3.98 0.27 11.22
C LEU A 162 3.07 0.49 10.00
N ARG A 163 2.63 1.74 9.83
CA ARG A 163 1.90 2.20 8.65
C ARG A 163 2.69 3.28 7.94
N TYR A 164 2.68 3.25 6.62
CA TYR A 164 3.37 4.23 5.79
C TYR A 164 2.51 4.58 4.57
N ILE A 165 2.71 5.79 4.07
CA ILE A 165 2.04 6.30 2.89
C ILE A 165 2.96 7.19 2.05
N GLY A 166 2.85 7.07 0.73
CA GLY A 166 3.47 8.03 -0.18
C GLY A 166 2.64 9.32 -0.22
N ILE A 167 3.27 10.46 0.08
CA ILE A 167 2.60 11.76 0.13
C ILE A 167 2.55 12.41 -1.26
N GLU A 168 3.66 12.34 -2.01
CA GLU A 168 3.78 13.02 -3.30
C GLU A 168 4.70 12.25 -4.25
N MET A 169 4.31 12.22 -5.52
CA MET A 169 5.17 11.80 -6.62
C MET A 169 5.76 13.03 -7.31
N VAL A 170 7.07 13.24 -7.15
CA VAL A 170 7.76 14.38 -7.76
C VAL A 170 7.96 14.11 -9.25
N LYS A 171 7.27 14.88 -10.11
CA LYS A 171 7.43 14.78 -11.57
C LYS A 171 8.82 15.29 -11.98
N MET A 172 9.54 14.46 -12.73
CA MET A 172 10.87 14.78 -13.23
C MET A 172 10.77 15.36 -14.64
N SER A 173 11.42 16.50 -14.89
CA SER A 173 11.62 17.01 -16.24
C SER A 173 12.86 16.34 -16.84
N ARG A 174 12.85 16.02 -18.14
CA ARG A 174 13.94 15.28 -18.83
C ARG A 174 15.31 15.98 -18.82
N ARG A 175 15.43 17.20 -18.28
CA ARG A 175 16.61 18.09 -18.43
C ARG A 175 17.12 18.72 -17.13
N GLU A 176 16.50 18.48 -15.98
CA GLU A 176 17.00 19.04 -14.70
C GLU A 176 18.08 18.14 -14.10
N GLY A 177 19.28 18.69 -13.93
CA GLY A 177 20.50 17.99 -13.53
C GLY A 177 20.68 17.72 -12.04
N ASP A 178 19.69 17.97 -11.18
CA ASP A 178 19.85 17.68 -9.75
C ASP A 178 18.54 17.19 -9.11
N ILE A 179 18.33 15.87 -9.27
CA ILE A 179 17.18 15.14 -8.78
C ILE A 179 17.17 15.11 -7.25
N GLU A 180 18.34 14.95 -6.65
CA GLU A 180 18.53 14.82 -5.22
C GLU A 180 18.16 16.11 -4.50
N ARG A 181 18.64 17.26 -5.00
CA ARG A 181 18.25 18.57 -4.48
C ARG A 181 16.75 18.79 -4.52
N LYS A 182 16.09 18.42 -5.63
CA LYS A 182 14.62 18.56 -5.77
C LYS A 182 13.87 17.66 -4.79
N LEU A 183 14.35 16.43 -4.57
CA LEU A 183 13.77 15.51 -3.59
C LEU A 183 13.94 16.04 -2.16
N LEU A 184 15.13 16.54 -1.81
CA LEU A 184 15.43 17.13 -0.50
C LEU A 184 14.56 18.38 -0.25
N GLN A 185 14.41 19.27 -1.23
CA GLN A 185 13.53 20.43 -1.12
C GLN A 185 12.06 20.04 -0.85
N ARG A 186 11.56 18.99 -1.52
CA ARG A 186 10.19 18.49 -1.31
C ARG A 186 10.05 17.80 0.04
N GLU A 187 11.08 17.10 0.51
CA GLU A 187 11.11 16.50 1.84
C GLU A 187 11.04 17.57 2.94
N SER A 188 11.89 18.61 2.88
CA SER A 188 11.83 19.74 3.81
C SER A 188 10.47 20.44 3.78
N PHE A 189 9.86 20.63 2.61
CA PHE A 189 8.51 21.18 2.50
C PHE A 189 7.47 20.34 3.28
N TRP A 190 7.52 19.01 3.17
CA TRP A 190 6.58 18.14 3.88
C TRP A 190 6.86 18.05 5.38
N ILE A 191 8.13 18.05 5.80
CA ILE A 191 8.51 18.09 7.22
C ILE A 191 7.93 19.35 7.88
N HIS A 192 8.09 20.50 7.24
CA HIS A 192 7.52 21.75 7.74
C HIS A 192 5.99 21.72 7.72
N ARG A 193 5.39 21.31 6.60
CA ARG A 193 3.93 21.33 6.42
C ARG A 193 3.18 20.37 7.33
N LEU A 194 3.79 19.24 7.68
CA LEU A 194 3.26 18.26 8.63
C LEU A 194 3.75 18.52 10.06
N ASN A 195 4.63 19.51 10.26
CA ASN A 195 5.18 19.86 11.56
C ASN A 195 5.68 18.62 12.33
N THR A 196 6.57 17.87 11.68
CA THR A 196 7.14 16.58 12.15
C THR A 196 8.54 16.72 12.73
N LEU A 197 8.98 17.95 13.05
CA LEU A 197 10.24 18.21 13.75
C LEU A 197 10.14 17.85 15.23
N SER A 198 11.24 17.34 15.80
CA SER A 198 11.38 17.14 17.25
C SER A 198 11.15 18.47 18.00
N PRO A 199 10.42 18.49 19.13
CA PRO A 199 9.93 17.35 19.93
C PRO A 199 8.57 16.78 19.49
N LEU A 200 7.93 17.36 18.46
CA LEU A 200 6.56 17.03 18.05
C LEU A 200 6.50 15.91 16.99
N GLY A 201 7.64 15.52 16.45
CA GLY A 201 7.82 14.38 15.54
C GLY A 201 9.26 13.89 15.55
N HIS A 202 9.56 12.89 14.71
CA HIS A 202 10.83 12.16 14.72
C HIS A 202 11.89 12.71 13.77
N ASN A 203 11.72 13.90 13.17
CA ASN A 203 12.76 14.52 12.35
C ASN A 203 13.61 15.45 13.21
N GLU A 204 14.92 15.21 13.26
CA GLU A 204 15.85 15.96 14.13
C GLU A 204 16.23 17.33 13.58
N GLU A 205 16.47 17.46 12.26
CA GLU A 205 16.94 18.70 11.66
C GLU A 205 16.16 19.11 10.42
N PHE A 206 16.05 20.44 10.23
CA PHE A 206 15.49 21.06 9.03
C PHE A 206 16.66 21.48 8.13
N ASP A 207 17.00 20.65 7.12
CA ASP A 207 18.10 20.97 6.22
C ASP A 207 17.69 22.00 5.16
N LEU A 208 18.32 23.18 5.24
CA LEU A 208 18.16 24.29 4.31
C LEU A 208 19.20 24.31 3.19
N LYS A 209 20.27 23.49 3.26
CA LYS A 209 21.29 23.39 2.21
C LYS A 209 20.73 23.17 0.81
N PRO A 210 19.63 22.41 0.61
CA PRO A 210 19.05 22.22 -0.73
C PRO A 210 18.45 23.50 -1.35
N PHE A 211 18.23 24.56 -0.58
CA PHE A 211 17.63 25.83 -1.02
C PHE A 211 18.64 26.95 -1.25
N LEU A 212 19.91 26.70 -0.95
CA LEU A 212 21.03 27.65 -1.07
C LEU A 212 21.79 27.45 -2.38
#